data_AF-A0A941EHS7-F1
#
_entry.id   AF-A0A941EHS7-F1
#
_cell.length_a   1.000
_cell.length_b   1.000
_cell.length_c   1.000
_cell.angle_alpha   90.00
_cell.angle_beta   90.00
_cell.angle_gamma   90.00
#
_symmetry.space_group_name_H-M   'P 1'
#
loop_
_entity.id
_entity.type
_entity.pdbx_description
1 polymer ?
#
loop_
_entity_poly.entity_id
_entity_poly.type
_entity_poly.pdbx_seq_one_letter_code
_entity_poly.pdbx_strand_id
1 'polypeptide(L)' 'MGTFRYSAEFRTDAVALVRSSDRPLAQVARDLGVNHETLRQWVKAAERTEDPGRW' A
#
# COMPACT_ATOMS: atom_id res chain seq x y z
N MET A 1 -15.08 -19.07 -5.83
CA MET A 1 -14.21 -18.26 -6.72
C MET A 1 -13.28 -17.44 -5.85
N GLY A 2 -12.06 -17.93 -5.60
CA GLY A 2 -11.07 -17.21 -4.82
C GLY A 2 -10.66 -15.96 -5.60
N THR A 3 -10.99 -14.78 -5.08
CA THR A 3 -10.54 -13.52 -5.65
C THR A 3 -9.02 -13.45 -5.52
N PHE A 4 -8.29 -13.72 -6.60
CA PHE A 4 -6.84 -13.48 -6.72
C PHE A 4 -6.54 -11.97 -6.74
N ARG A 5 -7.02 -11.27 -5.72
CA ARG A 5 -7.00 -9.82 -5.59
C ARG A 5 -6.32 -9.57 -4.28
N TYR A 6 -5.03 -9.26 -4.35
CA TYR A 6 -4.14 -8.93 -3.24
C TYR A 6 -4.91 -8.65 -1.93
N SER A 7 -4.75 -9.55 -0.95
CA SER A 7 -5.47 -9.46 0.33
C SER A 7 -5.34 -8.06 0.92
N ALA A 8 -6.38 -7.59 1.59
CA ALA A 8 -6.33 -6.30 2.28
C ALA A 8 -5.10 -6.21 3.21
N GLU A 9 -4.75 -7.32 3.88
CA GLU A 9 -3.54 -7.47 4.68
C GLU A 9 -2.27 -7.20 3.90
N PHE A 10 -2.13 -7.75 2.69
CA PHE A 10 -0.95 -7.52 1.84
C PHE A 10 -0.80 -6.04 1.45
N ARG A 11 -1.92 -5.37 1.17
CA ARG A 11 -1.93 -3.94 0.83
C ARG A 11 -1.52 -3.10 2.03
N THR A 12 -2.07 -3.41 3.20
CA THR A 12 -1.73 -2.74 4.47
C THR A 12 -0.26 -2.95 4.82
N ASP A 13 0.24 -4.18 4.71
CA ASP A 13 1.64 -4.52 4.98
C ASP A 13 2.59 -3.79 4.02
N ALA A 14 2.29 -3.79 2.72
CA ALA A 14 3.07 -3.05 1.73
C ALA A 14 3.09 -1.54 1.99
N VAL A 15 1.94 -0.95 2.38
CA VAL A 15 1.85 0.47 2.75
C VAL A 15 2.64 0.77 4.03
N ALA A 16 2.52 -0.07 5.05
CA ALA A 16 3.26 0.06 6.31
C ALA A 16 4.77 -0.07 6.08
N LEU A 17 5.18 -1.01 5.21
CA LEU A 17 6.58 -1.19 4.82
C LEU A 17 7.13 0.03 4.09
N VAL A 18 6.37 0.64 3.18
CA VAL A 18 6.76 1.89 2.49
C VAL A 18 6.89 3.05 3.48
N ARG A 19 6.00 3.15 4.46
CA ARG A 19 6.04 4.24 5.46
C ARG A 19 7.14 4.06 6.49
N SER A 20 7.43 2.82 6.86
CA SER A 20 8.49 2.49 7.82
C SER A 20 9.87 2.41 7.17
N SER A 21 9.95 2.12 5.87
CA SER A 21 11.19 2.18 5.10
C SER A 21 11.44 3.61 4.62
N ASP A 22 12.65 4.12 4.77
CA ASP A 22 13.11 5.35 4.11
C ASP A 22 13.31 5.15 2.57
N ARG A 23 12.88 4.00 2.04
CA ARG A 23 13.10 3.61 0.65
C ARG A 23 12.00 4.18 -0.25
N PRO A 24 12.34 4.58 -1.50
CA PRO A 24 11.35 5.08 -2.42
C PRO A 24 10.32 4.00 -2.77
N LEU A 25 9.05 4.41 -2.86
CA LEU A 25 7.90 3.54 -3.16
C LEU A 25 8.13 2.66 -4.40
N ALA A 26 8.78 3.19 -5.44
CA ALA A 26 9.10 2.43 -6.65
C ALA A 26 10.04 1.25 -6.39
N GLN A 27 10.99 1.39 -5.46
CA GLN A 27 11.92 0.33 -5.09
C GLN A 27 11.19 -0.76 -4.30
N VAL A 28 10.34 -0.37 -3.34
CA VAL A 28 9.51 -1.30 -2.56
C VAL A 28 8.53 -2.04 -3.47
N ALA A 29 7.91 -1.35 -4.42
CA ALA A 29 7.03 -1.96 -5.41
C ALA A 29 7.75 -3.03 -6.25
N ARG A 30 8.97 -2.73 -6.72
CA ARG A 30 9.79 -3.66 -7.50
C ARG A 30 10.20 -4.90 -6.71
N ASP A 31 10.53 -4.72 -5.44
CA ASP A 31 10.89 -5.79 -4.51
C ASP A 31 9.71 -6.73 -4.22
N LEU A 32 8.53 -6.15 -4.01
CA LEU A 32 7.27 -6.88 -3.81
C LEU A 32 6.66 -7.44 -5.10
N GLY A 33 7.21 -7.14 -6.27
CA GLY A 33 6.67 -7.55 -7.58
C GLY A 33 5.34 -6.89 -7.93
N VAL A 34 5.01 -5.75 -7.32
CA VAL A 34 3.77 -4.99 -7.59
C VAL A 34 4.04 -3.75 -8.43
N ASN A 35 3.02 -3.27 -9.16
CA ASN A 35 3.15 -2.01 -9.88
C ASN A 35 3.25 -0.84 -8.88
N HIS A 36 4.25 0.03 -9.06
CA HIS A 36 4.45 1.22 -8.25
C HIS A 36 3.22 2.15 -8.27
N GLU A 37 2.51 2.24 -9.40
CA GLU A 37 1.28 3.02 -9.45
C GLU A 37 0.21 2.40 -8.55
N THR A 38 0.06 1.08 -8.56
CA THR A 38 -0.89 0.39 -7.69
C THR A 38 -0.55 0.59 -6.21
N LEU A 39 0.73 0.47 -5.86
CA LEU A 39 1.20 0.72 -4.49
C LEU A 39 0.96 2.16 -4.05
N ARG A 40 1.16 3.15 -4.93
CA ARG A 40 0.83 4.56 -4.63
C ARG A 40 -0.64 4.76 -4.33
N GLN A 41 -1.52 4.09 -5.09
CA GLN A 41 -2.98 4.20 -4.87
C GLN A 41 -3.35 3.60 -3.51
N TRP A 42 -2.69 2.52 -3.08
CA TRP A 42 -2.90 1.94 -1.76
C TRP A 42 -2.42 2.85 -0.64
N VAL A 43 -1.23 3.45 -0.76
CA VAL A 43 -0.74 4.43 0.24
C VAL A 43 -1.71 5.61 0.36
N LYS A 44 -2.14 6.18 -0.77
CA LYS A 44 -3.09 7.29 -0.80
C LYS A 44 -4.46 6.92 -0.23
N ALA A 45 -4.93 5.70 -0.48
CA ALA A 45 -6.17 5.19 0.09
C ALA A 45 -6.06 4.94 1.60
N ALA A 46 -4.91 4.47 2.07
CA ALA A 46 -4.63 4.30 3.49
C ALA A 46 -4.55 5.66 4.21
N GLU A 47 -3.88 6.66 3.63
CA GLU A 47 -3.88 8.03 4.19
C GLU A 47 -5.30 8.60 4.33
N ARG A 48 -6.19 8.31 3.38
CA ARG A 48 -7.60 8.71 3.45
C ARG A 48 -8.42 7.88 4.45
N THR A 49 -8.05 6.64 4.72
CA THR A 49 -8.78 5.78 5.67
C THR A 49 -8.33 6.00 7.11
N GLU A 50 -7.10 6.44 7.32
CA GLU A 50 -6.52 6.80 8.62
C GLU A 50 -6.87 8.23 9.06
N ASP A 51 -7.48 9.00 8.17
CA ASP A 51 -8.23 10.22 8.52
C ASP A 51 -9.74 9.92 8.54
N PRO A 52 -10.26 9.09 9.48
CA PRO A 52 -11.69 9.06 9.73
C PRO A 52 -12.05 10.33 10.50
N GLY A 53 -12.24 11.43 9.77
CA GLY A 53 -12.97 12.60 10.23
C GLY A 53 -12.69 12.98 11.68
N ARG A 54 -11.58 13.70 11.87
CA ARG A 54 -11.55 14.72 12.91
C ARG A 54 -12.59 15.79 12.53
N TRP A 55 -13.81 15.63 13.01
CA TRP A 55 -14.83 16.70 13.05
C TRP A 55 -14.69 17.49 14.35
#